data_AF-A0A9P8MMJ0-F1
#
_entry.id   AF-A0A9P8MMJ0-F1
#
_cell.length_a   1.000
_cell.length_b   1.000
_cell.length_c   1.000
_cell.angle_alpha   90.00
_cell.angle_beta   90.00
_cell.angle_gamma   90.00
#
_symmetry.space_group_name_H-M   'P 1'
#
loop_
_entity.id
_entity.type
_entity.pdbx_description
1 polymer ?
#
loop_
_entity_poly.entity_id
_entity_poly.type
_entity_poly.pdbx_seq_one_letter_code
_entity_poly.pdbx_strand_id
1 'polypeptide(L)'
;MWPGPLSPTRQGADFNSWLRVCPEDTLIVYTDGSQSEDGACGYGYSVWLGPSEVTYGSGRVLLAEVYDAEVEGALEGFERHSRGPQDPGPAVPDSSPSISSQAAAEKFAEAAARHGDVRTRWCPGHTGIAGNERADQLAKEGCRALGPDRPPTYANIKRQAKAAARRDFQDWWSAGAPSSYKSLGLKASLGCPPELHTKRQHLHHLLAARSGHGDFADYHERFNHEEARIACSCGRRKSPTHPSTAGR
;
A
#
# COMPACT_ATOMS: atom_id res chain seq x y z
N MET A 1 -14.62 -22.97 -4.04
CA MET A 1 -15.02 -21.60 -4.44
C MET A 1 -15.07 -20.80 -3.16
N TRP A 2 -14.04 -20.00 -2.87
CA TRP A 2 -14.07 -19.12 -1.68
C TRP A 2 -15.09 -18.02 -1.94
N PRO A 3 -16.06 -17.76 -1.03
CA PRO A 3 -16.93 -16.61 -1.19
C PRO A 3 -16.05 -15.36 -1.22
N GLY A 4 -16.23 -14.53 -2.25
CA GLY A 4 -15.51 -13.26 -2.36
C GLY A 4 -15.79 -12.35 -1.16
N PRO A 5 -14.96 -11.31 -0.95
CA PRO A 5 -15.15 -10.37 0.15
C PRO A 5 -16.58 -9.78 0.12
N LEU A 6 -17.18 -9.65 1.31
CA LEU A 6 -18.53 -9.11 1.48
C LEU A 6 -18.61 -7.68 0.92
N SER A 7 -19.80 -7.21 0.53
CA SER A 7 -19.98 -5.79 0.17
C SER A 7 -19.84 -4.89 1.40
N PRO A 8 -19.41 -3.61 1.26
CA PRO A 8 -19.26 -2.70 2.40
C PRO A 8 -20.53 -2.57 3.25
N THR A 9 -21.70 -2.49 2.61
CA THR A 9 -23.01 -2.45 3.28
C THR A 9 -23.25 -3.68 4.16
N ARG A 10 -22.85 -4.87 3.68
CA ARG A 10 -23.02 -6.11 4.42
C ARG A 10 -22.04 -6.20 5.59
N GLN A 11 -20.79 -5.77 5.39
CA GLN A 11 -19.80 -5.69 6.47
C GLN A 11 -20.26 -4.75 7.58
N GLY A 12 -20.80 -3.57 7.24
CA GLY A 12 -21.35 -2.63 8.22
C GLY A 12 -22.56 -3.20 8.98
N ALA A 13 -23.45 -3.92 8.29
CA ALA A 13 -24.58 -4.60 8.93
C ALA A 13 -24.12 -5.70 9.91
N ASP A 14 -23.10 -6.47 9.55
CA ASP A 14 -22.52 -7.50 10.40
C ASP A 14 -21.89 -6.90 11.67
N PHE A 15 -21.15 -5.78 11.53
CA PHE A 15 -20.57 -5.08 12.67
C PHE A 15 -21.65 -4.49 13.59
N ASN A 16 -22.67 -3.84 13.03
CA ASN A 16 -23.81 -3.33 13.80
C ASN A 16 -24.59 -4.43 14.52
N SER A 17 -24.69 -5.61 13.92
CA SER A 17 -25.32 -6.78 14.56
C SER A 17 -24.51 -7.24 15.77
N TRP A 18 -23.17 -7.22 15.67
CA TRP A 18 -22.28 -7.48 16.80
C TRP A 18 -22.41 -6.42 17.90
N LEU A 19 -22.47 -5.13 17.55
CA LEU A 19 -22.65 -4.05 18.53
C LEU A 19 -23.92 -4.25 19.39
N ARG A 20 -25.00 -4.75 18.80
CA ARG A 20 -26.28 -5.00 19.50
C ARG A 20 -26.22 -6.12 20.53
N VAL A 21 -25.28 -7.05 20.39
CA VAL A 21 -25.08 -8.17 21.32
C VAL A 21 -23.84 -7.99 22.19
N CYS A 22 -23.16 -6.86 22.06
CA CYS A 22 -22.05 -6.48 22.91
C CYS A 22 -22.59 -6.09 24.29
N PRO A 23 -22.03 -6.60 25.40
CA PRO A 23 -22.44 -6.18 26.74
C PRO A 23 -22.37 -4.66 26.92
N GLU A 24 -23.34 -4.06 27.62
CA GLU A 24 -23.44 -2.60 27.76
C GLU A 24 -22.30 -2.00 28.60
N ASP A 25 -21.67 -2.81 29.45
CA ASP A 25 -20.48 -2.48 30.23
C ASP A 25 -19.16 -2.67 29.44
N THR A 26 -19.23 -3.13 28.20
CA THR A 26 -18.07 -3.24 27.32
C THR A 26 -17.68 -1.88 26.76
N LEU A 27 -16.45 -1.48 27.05
CA LEU A 27 -15.83 -0.30 26.48
C LEU A 27 -15.28 -0.62 25.09
N ILE A 28 -15.64 0.18 24.08
CA ILE A 28 -15.24 0.00 22.70
C ILE A 28 -14.35 1.17 22.28
N VAL A 29 -13.12 0.87 21.89
CA VAL A 29 -12.18 1.86 21.34
C VAL A 29 -12.17 1.72 19.82
N TYR A 30 -12.59 2.78 19.12
CA TYR A 30 -12.46 2.90 17.67
C TYR A 30 -11.24 3.73 17.34
N THR A 31 -10.43 3.28 16.39
CA THR A 31 -9.21 3.96 15.98
C THR A 31 -9.14 4.00 14.46
N ASP A 32 -8.61 5.10 13.92
CA ASP A 32 -8.41 5.24 12.48
C ASP A 32 -7.16 6.07 12.18
N GLY A 33 -6.66 5.95 10.95
CA GLY A 33 -5.54 6.69 10.43
C GLY A 33 -5.91 7.42 9.14
N SER A 34 -5.41 8.64 8.99
CA SER A 34 -5.62 9.45 7.78
C SER A 34 -4.30 10.02 7.28
N GLN A 35 -4.27 10.38 6.01
CA GLN A 35 -3.18 11.12 5.38
C GLN A 35 -3.73 12.34 4.65
N SER A 36 -3.15 13.51 4.89
CA SER A 36 -3.46 14.73 4.16
C SER A 36 -2.74 14.79 2.81
N GLU A 37 -3.15 15.72 1.95
CA GLU A 37 -2.60 15.88 0.59
C GLU A 37 -1.09 16.20 0.57
N ASP A 38 -0.58 16.85 1.61
CA ASP A 38 0.85 17.12 1.83
C ASP A 38 1.62 15.88 2.34
N GLY A 39 0.95 14.75 2.52
CA GLY A 39 1.52 13.49 2.97
C GLY A 39 1.66 13.35 4.48
N ALA A 40 1.16 14.30 5.27
CA ALA A 40 1.19 14.18 6.73
C ALA A 40 0.13 13.18 7.22
N CYS A 41 0.55 12.24 8.07
CA CYS A 41 -0.35 11.27 8.65
C CYS A 41 -0.88 11.74 10.01
N GLY A 42 -2.08 11.32 10.36
CA GLY A 42 -2.72 11.60 11.64
C GLY A 42 -3.49 10.38 12.11
N TYR A 43 -3.55 10.20 13.43
CA TYR A 43 -4.38 9.17 14.05
C TYR A 43 -5.53 9.82 14.80
N GLY A 44 -6.62 9.08 14.93
CA GLY A 44 -7.77 9.44 15.74
C GLY A 44 -8.27 8.23 16.50
N TYR A 45 -8.74 8.44 17.72
CA TYR A 45 -9.45 7.42 18.49
C TYR A 45 -10.66 8.00 19.21
N SER A 46 -11.71 7.21 19.33
CA SER A 46 -12.86 7.51 20.18
C SER A 46 -13.22 6.29 21.03
N VAL A 47 -13.56 6.54 22.29
CA VAL A 47 -13.83 5.52 23.30
C VAL A 47 -15.29 5.62 23.69
N TRP A 48 -16.01 4.50 23.63
CA TRP A 48 -17.45 4.43 23.81
C TRP A 48 -17.82 3.42 24.88
N LEU A 49 -18.86 3.75 25.67
CA LEU A 49 -19.53 2.83 26.58
C LEU A 49 -21.00 2.79 26.19
N GLY A 50 -21.44 1.66 25.64
CA GLY A 50 -22.73 1.58 24.95
C GLY A 50 -22.84 2.64 23.84
N PRO A 51 -23.92 3.46 23.81
CA PRO A 51 -24.12 4.50 22.80
C PRO A 51 -23.41 5.84 23.12
N SER A 52 -22.68 5.93 24.23
CA SER A 52 -22.11 7.20 24.71
C SER A 52 -20.60 7.27 24.45
N GLU A 53 -20.14 8.36 23.82
CA GLU A 53 -18.71 8.68 23.72
C GLU A 53 -18.20 9.14 25.10
N VAL A 54 -17.19 8.45 25.62
CA VAL A 54 -16.61 8.68 26.95
C VAL A 54 -15.40 9.61 26.85
N THR A 55 -14.53 9.37 25.88
CA THR A 55 -13.34 10.18 25.62
C THR A 55 -12.87 9.98 24.19
N TYR A 56 -12.04 10.88 23.70
CA TYR A 56 -11.50 10.83 22.35
C TYR A 56 -10.17 11.57 22.30
N GLY A 57 -9.43 11.34 21.22
CA GLY A 57 -8.18 12.03 20.98
C GLY A 57 -7.72 11.89 19.54
N SER A 58 -6.76 12.72 19.18
CA SER A 58 -6.12 12.71 17.88
C SER A 58 -4.70 13.24 18.01
N GLY A 59 -3.83 12.81 17.10
CA GLY A 59 -2.46 13.28 17.04
C GLY A 59 -1.90 13.21 15.62
N ARG A 60 -0.79 13.92 15.42
CA ARG A 60 -0.07 13.94 14.15
C ARG A 60 1.13 13.00 14.18
N VAL A 61 1.28 12.25 13.10
CA VAL A 61 2.41 11.34 12.86
C VAL A 61 3.17 11.83 11.62
N LEU A 62 4.18 12.67 11.86
CA LEU A 62 5.03 13.20 10.80
C LEU A 62 5.89 12.07 10.20
N LEU A 63 6.12 12.16 8.88
CA LEU A 63 7.04 11.29 8.14
C LEU A 63 6.74 9.80 8.32
N ALA A 64 5.45 9.45 8.31
CA ALA A 64 4.94 8.09 8.50
C ALA A 64 4.03 7.64 7.35
N GLU A 65 3.54 6.41 7.42
CA GLU A 65 2.42 5.92 6.60
C GLU A 65 1.13 5.85 7.43
N VAL A 66 -0.03 5.79 6.77
CA VAL A 66 -1.35 5.70 7.44
C VAL A 66 -1.40 4.56 8.45
N TYR A 67 -0.86 3.39 8.07
CA TYR A 67 -0.78 2.24 8.97
C TYR A 67 0.00 2.52 10.26
N ASP A 68 1.07 3.31 10.19
CA ASP A 68 1.81 3.68 11.41
C ASP A 68 0.93 4.53 12.33
N ALA A 69 0.13 5.43 11.75
CA ALA A 69 -0.83 6.24 12.50
C ALA A 69 -1.95 5.40 13.10
N GLU A 70 -2.51 4.43 12.38
CA GLU A 70 -3.54 3.51 12.91
C GLU A 70 -3.05 2.77 14.16
N VAL A 71 -1.82 2.25 14.13
CA VAL A 71 -1.25 1.50 15.26
C VAL A 71 -0.93 2.42 16.44
N GLU A 72 -0.42 3.63 16.18
CA GLU A 72 -0.22 4.63 17.24
C GLU A 72 -1.56 5.06 17.87
N GLY A 73 -2.59 5.29 17.06
CA GLY A 73 -3.94 5.58 17.55
C GLY A 73 -4.51 4.48 18.43
N ALA A 74 -4.31 3.21 18.05
CA ALA A 74 -4.74 2.05 18.83
C ALA A 74 -4.05 1.97 20.21
N LEU A 75 -2.73 2.22 20.26
CA LEU A 75 -1.99 2.27 21.50
C LEU A 75 -2.47 3.43 22.39
N GLU A 76 -2.57 4.63 21.83
CA GLU A 76 -2.99 5.83 22.56
C GLU A 76 -4.42 5.70 23.10
N GLY A 77 -5.36 5.22 22.29
CA GLY A 77 -6.74 4.96 22.73
C GLY A 77 -6.81 3.94 23.87
N PHE A 78 -5.97 2.90 23.83
CA PHE A 78 -5.89 1.89 24.88
C PHE A 78 -5.28 2.43 26.19
N GLU A 79 -4.19 3.18 26.09
CA GLU A 79 -3.56 3.79 27.27
C GLU A 79 -4.46 4.85 27.90
N ARG A 80 -5.20 5.62 27.08
CA ARG A 80 -6.15 6.62 27.57
C ARG A 80 -7.28 5.99 28.37
N HIS A 81 -7.78 4.84 27.92
CA HIS A 81 -8.71 4.03 28.70
C HIS A 81 -8.10 3.62 30.06
N SER A 82 -6.88 3.07 30.05
CA SER A 82 -6.23 2.57 31.26
C SER A 82 -5.95 3.66 32.32
N ARG A 83 -5.85 4.94 31.91
CA ARG A 83 -5.54 6.08 32.79
C ARG A 83 -6.79 6.79 33.36
N GLY A 84 -8.01 6.43 32.93
CA GLY A 84 -9.26 7.07 33.35
C GLY A 84 -9.59 8.40 32.64
N PRO A 85 -10.76 9.00 32.89
CA PRO A 85 -11.20 10.22 32.21
C PRO A 85 -10.30 11.40 32.58
N GLN A 86 -9.69 12.04 31.59
CA GLN A 86 -9.11 13.38 31.70
C GLN A 86 -9.69 14.23 30.57
N ASP A 87 -9.46 15.55 30.62
CA ASP A 87 -9.98 16.48 29.64
C ASP A 87 -9.69 16.04 28.18
N PRO A 88 -10.70 16.12 27.29
CA PRO A 88 -10.51 15.89 25.87
C PRO A 88 -9.57 16.96 25.31
N GLY A 89 -8.50 16.53 24.65
CA GLY A 89 -7.51 17.42 24.07
C GLY A 89 -6.52 16.65 23.20
N PRO A 90 -5.71 17.35 22.39
CA PRO A 90 -4.67 16.73 21.60
C PRO A 90 -3.72 15.96 22.53
N ALA A 91 -3.76 14.63 22.44
CA ALA A 91 -2.84 13.78 23.18
C ALA A 91 -1.46 13.94 22.55
N VAL A 92 -0.51 14.45 23.32
CA VAL A 92 0.90 14.26 22.98
C VAL A 92 1.22 12.82 23.37
N PRO A 93 1.66 11.96 22.44
CA PRO A 93 2.10 10.62 22.79
C PRO A 93 3.13 10.69 23.91
N ASP A 94 2.81 10.11 25.06
CA ASP A 94 3.70 10.05 26.23
C ASP A 94 4.84 9.03 25.99
N SER A 95 4.72 8.25 24.91
CA SER A 95 5.74 7.32 24.46
C SER A 95 6.67 7.99 23.45
N SER A 96 7.98 7.83 23.64
CA SER A 96 8.98 8.26 22.65
C SER A 96 8.56 7.79 21.26
N PRO A 97 8.52 8.68 20.24
CA PRO A 97 7.98 8.36 18.93
C PRO A 97 8.72 7.14 18.37
N SER A 98 7.97 6.05 18.19
CA SER A 98 8.53 4.83 17.63
C SER A 98 8.75 5.03 16.13
N ILE A 99 9.95 4.70 15.65
CA ILE A 99 10.24 4.64 14.20
C ILE A 99 9.60 3.42 13.51
N SER A 100 8.97 2.54 14.29
CA SER A 100 8.36 1.30 13.82
C SER A 100 6.97 1.10 14.43
N SER A 101 5.96 0.94 13.58
CA SER A 101 4.63 0.48 13.97
C SER A 101 4.66 -0.86 14.71
N GLN A 102 5.68 -1.71 14.47
CA GLN A 102 5.84 -2.95 15.21
C GLN A 102 6.06 -2.70 16.71
N ALA A 103 6.88 -1.72 17.07
CA ALA A 103 7.14 -1.45 18.50
C ALA A 103 5.88 -0.89 19.20
N ALA A 104 5.06 -0.11 18.49
CA ALA A 104 3.77 0.34 19.00
C ALA A 104 2.77 -0.82 19.15
N ALA A 105 2.74 -1.74 18.18
CA ALA A 105 1.93 -2.95 18.25
C ALA A 105 2.35 -3.89 19.39
N GLU A 106 3.66 -4.05 19.62
CA GLU A 106 4.21 -4.84 20.73
C GLU A 106 3.82 -4.24 22.08
N LYS A 107 3.96 -2.91 22.26
CA LYS A 107 3.48 -2.21 23.46
C LYS A 107 1.98 -2.38 23.68
N PHE A 108 1.19 -2.25 22.62
CA PHE A 108 -0.26 -2.47 22.68
C PHE A 108 -0.56 -3.91 23.11
N ALA A 109 0.10 -4.90 22.51
CA ALA A 109 -0.09 -6.31 22.85
C ALA A 109 0.29 -6.61 24.31
N GLU A 110 1.40 -6.04 24.80
CA GLU A 110 1.82 -6.17 26.21
C GLU A 110 0.81 -5.50 27.16
N ALA A 111 0.34 -4.30 26.83
CA ALA A 111 -0.65 -3.59 27.63
C ALA A 111 -2.00 -4.33 27.65
N ALA A 112 -2.44 -4.84 26.50
CA ALA A 112 -3.65 -5.64 26.37
C ALA A 112 -3.55 -6.97 27.16
N ALA A 113 -2.40 -7.65 27.11
CA ALA A 113 -2.15 -8.87 27.88
C ALA A 113 -2.21 -8.62 29.39
N ARG A 114 -1.72 -7.47 29.87
CA ARG A 114 -1.83 -7.08 31.28
C ARG A 114 -3.27 -6.79 31.72
N HIS A 115 -4.12 -6.28 30.83
CA HIS A 115 -5.52 -5.99 31.12
C HIS A 115 -6.40 -7.26 31.15
N GLY A 116 -6.06 -8.29 30.37
CA GLY A 116 -6.63 -9.63 30.46
C GLY A 116 -7.94 -9.87 29.68
N ASP A 117 -8.76 -8.83 29.45
CA ASP A 117 -9.95 -8.92 28.58
C ASP A 117 -9.95 -7.83 27.52
N VAL A 118 -9.19 -8.05 26.45
CA VAL A 118 -9.10 -7.15 25.29
C VAL A 118 -9.30 -7.96 24.03
N ARG A 119 -10.20 -7.50 23.15
CA ARG A 119 -10.49 -8.15 21.86
C ARG A 119 -10.36 -7.13 20.76
N THR A 120 -9.61 -7.48 19.71
CA THR A 120 -9.49 -6.66 18.51
C THR A 120 -10.48 -7.17 17.45
N ARG A 121 -11.10 -6.23 16.74
CA ARG A 121 -12.02 -6.52 15.64
C ARG A 121 -11.82 -5.49 14.55
N TRP A 122 -11.82 -5.95 13.31
CA TRP A 122 -11.82 -5.06 12.16
C TRP A 122 -13.20 -4.41 11.97
N CYS A 123 -13.22 -3.08 11.81
CA CYS A 123 -14.42 -2.28 11.57
C CYS A 123 -14.40 -1.72 10.13
N PRO A 124 -15.48 -1.89 9.35
CA PRO A 124 -15.53 -1.39 7.97
C PRO A 124 -15.69 0.14 7.92
N GLY A 125 -14.81 0.80 7.19
CA GLY A 125 -14.87 2.24 6.94
C GLY A 125 -16.08 2.66 6.09
N HIS A 126 -16.56 3.89 6.30
CA HIS A 126 -17.64 4.54 5.53
C HIS A 126 -18.97 3.76 5.49
N THR A 127 -19.35 3.14 6.62
CA THR A 127 -20.58 2.34 6.72
C THR A 127 -21.61 2.89 7.72
N GLY A 128 -21.48 4.12 8.23
CA GLY A 128 -22.45 4.68 9.19
C GLY A 128 -22.21 4.27 10.64
N ILE A 129 -21.07 3.63 10.96
CA ILE A 129 -20.75 3.21 12.33
C ILE A 129 -20.21 4.43 13.08
N ALA A 130 -21.01 4.98 13.98
CA ALA A 130 -20.74 6.26 14.65
C ALA A 130 -19.34 6.37 15.24
N GLY A 131 -18.88 5.37 15.99
CA GLY A 131 -17.54 5.38 16.59
C GLY A 131 -16.40 5.34 15.56
N ASN A 132 -16.58 4.61 14.45
CA ASN A 132 -15.58 4.58 13.37
C ASN A 132 -15.57 5.89 12.59
N GLU A 133 -16.74 6.46 12.28
CA GLU A 133 -16.83 7.75 11.61
C GLU A 133 -16.22 8.87 12.46
N ARG A 134 -16.40 8.78 13.78
CA ARG A 134 -15.77 9.69 14.73
C ARG A 134 -14.25 9.54 14.75
N ALA A 135 -13.73 8.30 14.73
CA ALA A 135 -12.30 8.05 14.65
C ALA A 135 -11.69 8.54 13.32
N ASP A 136 -12.35 8.34 12.18
CA ASP A 136 -11.96 8.87 10.86
C ASP A 136 -11.90 10.42 10.87
N GLN A 137 -12.93 11.06 11.44
CA GLN A 137 -12.95 12.52 11.61
C GLN A 137 -11.74 12.99 12.44
N LEU A 138 -11.50 12.36 13.59
CA LEU A 138 -10.40 12.69 14.49
C LEU A 138 -9.04 12.43 13.83
N ALA A 139 -8.91 11.39 13.01
CA ALA A 139 -7.66 11.12 12.27
C ALA A 139 -7.36 12.25 11.27
N LYS A 140 -8.38 12.76 10.58
CA LYS A 140 -8.26 13.92 9.68
C LYS A 140 -7.93 15.20 10.43
N GLU A 141 -8.49 15.40 11.62
CA GLU A 141 -8.10 16.49 12.53
C GLU A 141 -6.65 16.32 13.00
N GLY A 142 -6.23 15.10 13.31
CA GLY A 142 -4.86 14.72 13.66
C GLY A 142 -3.84 15.07 12.57
N CYS A 143 -4.19 14.92 11.28
CA CYS A 143 -3.32 15.35 10.17
C CYS A 143 -2.97 16.84 10.25
N ARG A 144 -3.90 17.66 10.78
CA ARG A 144 -3.78 19.13 10.89
C ARG A 144 -3.17 19.59 12.21
N ALA A 145 -3.06 18.69 13.19
CA ALA A 145 -2.51 19.02 14.49
C ALA A 145 -1.02 19.41 14.38
N LEU A 146 -0.51 20.10 15.40
CA LEU A 146 0.92 20.23 15.59
C LEU A 146 1.43 18.92 16.20
N GLY A 147 2.35 18.26 15.51
CA GLY A 147 2.99 17.05 15.99
C GLY A 147 4.39 17.34 16.51
N PRO A 148 4.92 16.52 17.43
CA PRO A 148 6.33 16.59 17.78
C PRO A 148 7.19 16.27 16.56
N ASP A 149 8.37 16.89 16.48
CA ASP A 149 9.37 16.47 15.50
C ASP A 149 9.80 15.03 15.79
N ARG A 150 9.91 14.22 14.75
CA ARG A 150 10.26 12.80 14.85
C ARG A 150 11.00 12.32 13.60
N PRO A 151 11.91 11.36 13.74
CA PRO A 151 12.48 10.68 12.58
C PRO A 151 11.40 9.96 11.74
N PRO A 152 11.61 9.81 10.41
CA PRO A 152 10.73 9.04 9.56
C PRO A 152 10.54 7.59 10.04
N THR A 153 9.36 7.03 9.82
CA THR A 153 9.14 5.60 10.06
C THR A 153 9.87 4.75 9.02
N TYR A 154 10.16 3.50 9.37
CA TYR A 154 10.74 2.55 8.42
C TYR A 154 9.87 2.39 7.16
N ALA A 155 8.54 2.35 7.31
CA ALA A 155 7.62 2.24 6.19
C ALA A 155 7.70 3.47 5.25
N ASN A 156 7.79 4.66 5.83
CA ASN A 156 7.96 5.91 5.08
C ASN A 156 9.30 5.94 4.32
N ILE A 157 10.42 5.63 4.98
CA ILE A 157 11.75 5.52 4.34
C ILE A 157 11.71 4.52 3.18
N LYS A 158 11.10 3.35 3.41
CA LYS A 158 10.97 2.31 2.39
C LYS A 158 10.13 2.77 1.20
N ARG A 159 9.04 3.50 1.41
CA ARG A 159 8.24 4.10 0.34
C ARG A 159 9.04 5.12 -0.45
N GLN A 160 9.74 6.03 0.25
CA GLN A 160 10.59 7.05 -0.38
C GLN A 160 11.71 6.41 -1.22
N ALA A 161 12.42 5.43 -0.68
CA ALA A 161 13.48 4.71 -1.38
C ALA A 161 12.94 3.99 -2.64
N LYS A 162 11.78 3.34 -2.55
CA LYS A 162 11.11 2.73 -3.73
C LYS A 162 10.70 3.77 -4.77
N ALA A 163 10.20 4.93 -4.33
CA ALA A 163 9.82 6.01 -5.23
C ALA A 163 11.05 6.61 -5.94
N ALA A 164 12.16 6.81 -5.21
CA ALA A 164 13.43 7.24 -5.77
C ALA A 164 13.94 6.25 -6.81
N ALA A 165 14.05 4.97 -6.46
CA ALA A 165 14.49 3.93 -7.40
C ALA A 165 13.65 3.88 -8.69
N ARG A 166 12.32 4.09 -8.59
CA ARG A 166 11.45 4.16 -9.78
C ARG A 166 11.75 5.38 -10.66
N ARG A 167 11.95 6.55 -10.06
CA ARG A 167 12.30 7.78 -10.81
C ARG A 167 13.66 7.63 -11.47
N ASP A 168 14.68 7.22 -10.70
CA ASP A 168 16.04 7.06 -11.20
C ASP A 168 16.09 6.06 -12.38
N PHE A 169 15.31 4.98 -12.29
CA PHE A 169 15.17 4.01 -13.38
C PHE A 169 14.47 4.59 -14.62
N GLN A 170 13.45 5.42 -14.44
CA GLN A 170 12.76 6.10 -15.54
C GLN A 170 13.67 7.15 -16.21
N ASP A 171 14.45 7.88 -15.43
CA ASP A 171 15.40 8.89 -15.93
C ASP A 171 16.53 8.22 -16.72
N TRP A 172 17.12 7.16 -16.14
CA TRP A 172 18.11 6.34 -16.83
C TRP A 172 17.58 5.78 -18.16
N TRP A 173 16.35 5.24 -18.17
CA TRP A 173 15.74 4.73 -19.39
C TRP A 173 15.49 5.82 -20.42
N SER A 174 14.98 6.97 -19.99
CA SER A 174 14.69 8.09 -20.90
C SER A 174 15.95 8.61 -21.57
N ALA A 175 17.07 8.67 -20.83
CA ALA A 175 18.38 9.06 -21.33
C ALA A 175 18.98 8.00 -22.27
N GLY A 176 18.97 6.72 -21.86
CA GLY A 176 19.71 5.64 -22.52
C GLY A 176 18.91 4.76 -23.49
N ALA A 177 17.59 4.94 -23.62
CA ALA A 177 16.77 4.05 -24.44
C ALA A 177 17.18 4.08 -25.92
N PRO A 178 17.36 2.91 -26.57
CA PRO A 178 17.61 2.81 -28.01
C PRO A 178 16.49 3.44 -28.83
N SER A 179 16.81 4.00 -29.99
CA SER A 179 15.83 4.63 -30.89
C SER A 179 14.68 3.69 -31.27
N SER A 180 14.96 2.40 -31.42
CA SER A 180 13.95 1.36 -31.70
C SER A 180 12.93 1.18 -30.56
N TYR A 181 13.32 1.44 -29.32
CA TYR A 181 12.42 1.41 -28.16
C TYR A 181 11.67 2.73 -28.00
N LYS A 182 12.33 3.86 -28.29
CA LYS A 182 11.70 5.19 -28.29
C LYS A 182 10.57 5.29 -29.31
N SER A 183 10.74 4.77 -30.53
CA SER A 183 9.70 4.77 -31.57
C SER A 183 8.46 3.94 -31.21
N LEU A 184 8.61 2.94 -30.34
CA LEU A 184 7.53 2.09 -29.85
C LEU A 184 6.83 2.64 -28.59
N GLY A 185 7.31 3.77 -28.04
CA GLY A 185 6.75 4.36 -26.82
C GLY A 185 6.88 3.46 -25.58
N LEU A 186 7.85 2.55 -25.56
CA LEU A 186 8.03 1.59 -24.47
C LEU A 186 8.54 2.30 -23.21
N LYS A 187 7.79 2.17 -22.12
CA LYS A 187 8.15 2.74 -20.81
C LYS A 187 9.00 1.76 -20.00
N ALA A 188 9.97 2.29 -19.28
CA ALA A 188 10.66 1.55 -18.24
C ALA A 188 9.72 1.29 -17.05
N SER A 189 9.67 0.04 -16.61
CA SER A 189 8.99 -0.36 -15.38
C SER A 189 9.90 -1.27 -14.56
N LEU A 190 9.94 -1.04 -13.25
CA LEU A 190 10.57 -1.97 -12.29
C LEU A 190 9.67 -3.17 -11.96
N GLY A 191 8.42 -3.19 -12.46
CA GLY A 191 7.48 -4.29 -12.27
C GLY A 191 7.62 -5.38 -13.32
N CYS A 192 6.98 -6.53 -13.06
CA CYS A 192 6.81 -7.59 -14.04
C CYS A 192 5.87 -7.11 -15.16
N PRO A 193 6.35 -6.96 -16.41
CA PRO A 193 5.51 -6.47 -17.49
C PRO A 193 4.52 -7.57 -17.94
N PRO A 194 3.28 -7.22 -18.33
CA PRO A 194 2.21 -8.18 -18.62
C PRO A 194 2.56 -9.16 -19.74
N GLU A 195 3.46 -8.77 -20.64
CA GLU A 195 3.99 -9.58 -21.74
C GLU A 195 4.65 -10.87 -21.23
N LEU A 196 5.19 -10.90 -20.00
CA LEU A 196 5.75 -12.11 -19.40
C LEU A 196 4.71 -13.18 -19.07
N HIS A 197 3.42 -12.81 -19.01
CA HIS A 197 2.33 -13.76 -18.81
C HIS A 197 1.78 -14.34 -20.12
N THR A 198 2.32 -13.94 -21.29
CA THR A 198 1.89 -14.49 -22.57
C THR A 198 2.32 -15.95 -22.73
N LYS A 199 1.65 -16.68 -23.62
CA LYS A 199 2.03 -18.06 -23.95
C LYS A 199 3.50 -18.10 -24.37
N ARG A 200 4.23 -19.14 -23.93
CA ARG A 200 5.66 -19.34 -24.20
C ARG A 200 6.07 -19.11 -25.66
N GLN A 201 5.23 -19.54 -26.61
CA GLN A 201 5.45 -19.35 -28.05
C GLN A 201 5.54 -17.87 -28.43
N HIS A 202 4.60 -17.04 -27.97
CA HIS A 202 4.59 -15.60 -28.25
C HIS A 202 5.70 -14.88 -27.49
N LEU A 203 5.92 -15.26 -26.23
CA LEU A 203 6.96 -14.67 -25.40
C LEU A 203 8.35 -14.86 -26.03
N HIS A 204 8.64 -16.05 -26.57
CA HIS A 204 9.88 -16.32 -27.30
C HIS A 204 10.11 -15.33 -28.45
N HIS A 205 9.10 -15.10 -29.29
CA HIS A 205 9.22 -14.14 -30.40
C HIS A 205 9.42 -12.70 -29.93
N LEU A 206 8.73 -12.31 -28.86
CA LEU A 206 8.87 -10.99 -28.26
C LEU A 206 10.28 -10.77 -27.69
N LEU A 207 10.83 -11.75 -26.97
CA LEU A 207 12.19 -11.67 -26.44
C LEU A 207 13.25 -11.65 -27.56
N ALA A 208 13.05 -12.45 -28.62
CA ALA A 208 13.90 -12.43 -29.80
C ALA A 208 13.89 -11.04 -30.46
N ALA A 209 12.70 -10.50 -30.75
CA ALA A 209 12.55 -9.17 -31.34
C ALA A 209 13.16 -8.05 -30.48
N ARG A 210 13.01 -8.14 -29.15
CA ARG A 210 13.55 -7.16 -28.19
C ARG A 210 15.07 -7.18 -28.08
N SER A 211 15.68 -8.35 -28.14
CA SER A 211 17.13 -8.52 -28.05
C SER A 211 17.82 -8.36 -29.41
N GLY A 212 17.08 -8.59 -30.51
CA GLY A 212 17.67 -8.80 -31.83
C GLY A 212 18.31 -10.18 -32.00
N HIS A 213 18.18 -11.07 -31.01
CA HIS A 213 18.71 -12.43 -31.06
C HIS A 213 17.59 -13.39 -31.49
N GLY A 214 17.52 -13.65 -32.78
CA GLY A 214 16.53 -14.53 -33.38
C GLY A 214 16.83 -14.78 -34.86
N ASP A 215 15.87 -15.37 -35.55
CA ASP A 215 15.91 -15.60 -37.00
C ASP A 215 15.69 -14.27 -37.77
N PHE A 216 16.66 -13.36 -37.66
CA PHE A 216 16.68 -12.04 -38.30
C PHE A 216 17.92 -11.90 -39.18
N ALA A 217 17.78 -11.23 -40.31
CA ALA A 217 18.88 -11.05 -41.25
C ALA A 217 20.12 -10.41 -40.60
N ASP A 218 19.91 -9.32 -39.86
CA ASP A 218 20.98 -8.55 -39.21
C ASP A 218 21.75 -9.40 -38.17
N TYR A 219 21.07 -10.33 -37.50
CA TYR A 219 21.70 -11.27 -36.57
C TYR A 219 22.59 -12.27 -37.31
N HIS A 220 22.05 -12.92 -38.34
CA HIS A 220 22.81 -13.91 -39.11
C HIS A 220 24.03 -13.33 -39.81
N GLU A 221 23.92 -12.13 -40.36
CA GLU A 221 25.06 -11.43 -40.98
C GLU A 221 26.13 -11.04 -39.96
N ARG A 222 25.74 -10.50 -38.81
CA ARG A 222 26.68 -10.12 -37.74
C ARG A 222 27.52 -11.30 -37.23
N PHE A 223 26.94 -12.50 -37.20
CA PHE A 223 27.59 -13.72 -36.72
C PHE A 223 28.09 -14.65 -37.85
N ASN A 224 28.03 -14.20 -39.11
CA ASN A 224 28.47 -14.93 -40.30
C ASN A 224 27.85 -16.34 -40.43
N HIS A 225 26.53 -16.44 -40.28
CA HIS A 225 25.79 -17.68 -40.52
C HIS A 225 25.49 -17.86 -42.01
N GLU A 226 26.37 -18.55 -42.74
CA GLU A 226 26.34 -18.65 -44.22
C GLU A 226 25.09 -19.36 -44.79
N GLU A 227 24.55 -20.36 -44.08
CA GLU A 227 23.39 -21.13 -44.54
C GLU A 227 22.04 -20.52 -44.11
N ALA A 228 22.05 -19.38 -43.41
CA ALA A 228 20.84 -18.82 -42.86
C ALA A 228 19.98 -18.13 -43.93
N ARG A 229 18.68 -18.41 -43.90
CA ARG A 229 17.71 -17.73 -44.77
C ARG A 229 17.41 -16.34 -44.23
N ILE A 230 18.02 -15.30 -44.80
CA ILE A 230 17.82 -13.89 -44.39
C ILE A 230 16.50 -13.26 -44.88
N ALA A 231 15.87 -13.87 -45.88
CA ALA A 231 14.58 -13.44 -46.43
C ALA A 231 13.42 -14.31 -45.93
N CYS A 232 12.27 -13.67 -45.70
CA CYS A 232 11.00 -14.31 -45.44
C CYS A 232 10.44 -14.94 -46.73
N SER A 233 9.51 -15.89 -46.61
CA SER A 233 8.82 -16.49 -47.76
C SER A 233 8.08 -15.49 -48.65
N CYS A 234 7.72 -14.31 -48.11
CA CYS A 234 7.16 -13.20 -48.88
C CYS A 234 8.21 -12.32 -49.59
N GLY A 235 9.49 -12.71 -49.58
CA GLY A 235 10.60 -11.99 -50.22
C GLY A 235 11.15 -10.80 -49.41
N ARG A 236 10.48 -10.38 -48.33
CA ARG A 236 10.99 -9.31 -47.45
C ARG A 236 12.13 -9.80 -46.56
N ARG A 237 13.08 -8.91 -46.27
CA ARG A 237 14.15 -9.15 -45.29
C ARG A 237 13.55 -9.42 -43.90
N LYS A 238 14.05 -10.45 -43.20
CA LYS A 238 13.60 -10.78 -41.83
C LYS A 238 14.10 -9.72 -40.85
N SER A 239 13.18 -9.16 -40.07
CA SER A 239 13.49 -8.13 -39.06
C SER A 239 12.67 -8.36 -37.79
N PRO A 240 13.01 -7.69 -36.67
CA PRO A 240 12.20 -7.75 -35.45
C PRO A 240 10.72 -7.39 -35.62
N THR A 241 10.39 -6.53 -36.59
CA THR A 241 9.01 -6.14 -36.94
C THR A 241 8.40 -6.97 -38.08
N HIS A 242 9.22 -7.82 -38.72
CA HIS A 242 8.80 -8.77 -39.74
C HIS A 242 9.49 -10.14 -39.52
N PRO A 243 9.16 -10.84 -38.42
CA PRO A 243 9.70 -12.17 -38.17
C PRO A 243 9.19 -13.16 -39.22
N SER A 244 9.99 -14.18 -39.52
CA SER A 244 9.60 -15.28 -40.41
C SER A 244 8.29 -15.91 -39.92
N THR A 245 7.21 -15.82 -40.69
CA THR A 245 5.94 -16.50 -40.41
C THR A 245 5.86 -17.90 -41.03
N ALA A 246 7.01 -18.50 -41.36
CA ALA A 246 7.01 -19.87 -41.91
C ALA A 246 6.45 -20.83 -40.85
N GLY A 247 5.25 -21.35 -41.14
CA GLY A 247 4.46 -22.16 -40.23
C GLY A 247 5.24 -23.30 -39.58
N ARG A 248 5.07 -23.41 -38.27
CA ARG A 248 5.16 -24.66 -37.52
C ARG A 248 3.89 -24.82 -36.72
#